data_AF-A0A497QGE2-F1
#
_entry.id   AF-A0A497QGE2-F1
#
_cell.length_a   1.000
_cell.length_b   1.000
_cell.length_c   1.000
_cell.angle_alpha   90.00
_cell.angle_beta   90.00
_cell.angle_gamma   90.00
#
_symmetry.space_group_name_H-M   'P 1'
#
loop_
_entity.id
_entity.type
_entity.pdbx_description
1 polymer ?
#
loop_
_entity_poly.entity_id
_entity_poly.type
_entity_poly.pdbx_seq_one_letter_code
_entity_poly.pdbx_strand_id
1 'polypeptide(L)'
;MSGDNIDNIQFYVDDILDTLSKSSEKKVSREELEKELKKFLEYGVPLEHAKQTLLKKFGGEANIPASKERTLIADLEPDKSSVNLLCRVISINPKEIVARGEKRKIFYGILGDESSTTSFTAWKDFEIEKGDILEISNAYTREWQGTTQINLGDRTKVEKTTEDKLPESNYELR
;
A
#
# COMPACT_ATOMS: atom_id res chain seq x y z
N MET A 1 -8.86 -41.36 -0.48
CA MET A 1 -9.54 -40.15 0.02
C MET A 1 -8.86 -38.97 -0.66
N SER A 2 -9.34 -38.60 -1.85
CA SER A 2 -8.66 -37.62 -2.72
C SER A 2 -9.66 -36.73 -3.45
N GLY A 3 -10.86 -36.55 -2.87
CA GLY A 3 -11.96 -35.77 -3.46
C GLY A 3 -12.00 -34.31 -2.97
N ASP A 4 -11.53 -34.03 -1.75
CA ASP A 4 -11.83 -32.76 -1.07
C ASP A 4 -11.00 -31.55 -1.55
N ASN A 5 -9.96 -31.75 -2.38
CA ASN A 5 -9.06 -30.67 -2.81
C ASN A 5 -9.42 -30.05 -4.17
N ILE A 6 -10.14 -30.78 -5.03
CA ILE A 6 -10.47 -30.32 -6.39
C ILE A 6 -11.69 -29.40 -6.37
N ASP A 7 -12.68 -29.73 -5.54
CA ASP A 7 -13.91 -28.95 -5.37
C ASP A 7 -13.60 -27.55 -4.79
N ASN A 8 -12.58 -27.46 -3.94
CA ASN A 8 -12.14 -26.20 -3.36
C ASN A 8 -11.50 -25.28 -4.42
N ILE A 9 -10.67 -25.82 -5.31
CA ILE A 9 -10.00 -25.06 -6.38
C ILE A 9 -11.01 -24.44 -7.34
N GLN A 10 -12.02 -25.21 -7.77
CA GLN A 10 -13.04 -24.73 -8.70
C GLN A 10 -13.86 -23.59 -8.09
N PHE A 11 -14.26 -23.74 -6.82
CA PHE A 11 -14.96 -22.67 -6.10
C PHE A 11 -14.15 -21.36 -6.07
N TYR A 12 -12.86 -21.43 -5.76
CA TYR A 12 -12.00 -20.24 -5.74
C TYR A 12 -11.81 -19.63 -7.13
N VAL A 13 -11.66 -20.44 -8.18
CA VAL A 13 -11.52 -19.92 -9.55
C VAL A 13 -12.80 -19.22 -10.00
N ASP A 14 -13.95 -19.79 -9.70
CA ASP A 14 -15.25 -19.21 -10.06
C ASP A 14 -15.51 -17.91 -9.29
N ASP A 15 -15.15 -17.86 -8.02
CA ASP A 15 -15.25 -16.65 -7.21
C ASP A 15 -14.28 -15.54 -7.69
N ILE A 16 -13.07 -15.92 -8.14
CA ILE A 16 -12.14 -14.98 -8.78
C ILE A 16 -12.72 -14.46 -10.10
N LEU A 17 -13.27 -15.33 -10.94
CA LEU A 17 -13.88 -14.93 -12.23
C LEU A 17 -15.08 -14.00 -12.03
N ASP A 18 -15.97 -14.31 -11.09
CA ASP A 18 -17.11 -13.46 -10.74
C ASP A 18 -16.63 -12.09 -10.28
N THR A 19 -15.65 -12.04 -9.36
CA THR A 19 -15.08 -10.78 -8.86
C THR A 19 -14.45 -9.95 -9.98
N LEU A 20 -13.65 -10.59 -10.85
CA LEU A 20 -13.00 -9.91 -11.97
C LEU A 20 -13.99 -9.41 -13.03
N SER A 21 -15.06 -10.16 -13.29
CA SER A 21 -16.11 -9.77 -14.25
C SER A 21 -16.88 -8.51 -13.81
N LYS A 22 -16.92 -8.26 -12.49
CA LYS A 22 -17.54 -7.07 -11.90
C LYS A 22 -16.63 -5.83 -11.95
N SER A 23 -15.31 -6.01 -12.04
CA SER A 23 -14.33 -4.92 -11.86
C SER A 23 -13.48 -4.59 -13.09
N SER A 24 -13.50 -5.39 -14.16
CA SER A 24 -12.55 -5.29 -15.28
C SER A 24 -13.15 -5.70 -16.64
N GLU A 25 -12.79 -4.97 -17.72
CA GLU A 25 -13.10 -5.35 -19.11
C GLU A 25 -12.15 -6.43 -19.69
N LYS A 26 -11.10 -6.81 -18.95
CA LYS A 26 -10.09 -7.75 -19.42
C LYS A 26 -10.60 -9.20 -19.29
N LYS A 27 -10.80 -9.89 -20.42
CA LYS A 27 -11.16 -11.32 -20.46
C LYS A 27 -10.01 -12.18 -19.94
N VAL A 28 -10.16 -12.66 -18.72
CA VAL A 28 -9.26 -13.66 -18.12
C VAL A 28 -9.91 -15.03 -18.27
N SER A 29 -9.14 -16.04 -18.69
CA SER A 29 -9.69 -17.38 -18.91
C SER A 29 -9.63 -18.23 -17.63
N ARG A 30 -10.64 -19.10 -17.45
CA ARG A 30 -10.70 -20.06 -16.32
C ARG A 30 -9.44 -20.93 -16.26
N GLU A 31 -8.98 -21.38 -17.43
CA GLU A 31 -7.82 -22.27 -17.58
C GLU A 31 -6.52 -21.64 -17.06
N GLU A 32 -6.32 -20.34 -17.30
CA GLU A 32 -5.15 -19.60 -16.79
C GLU A 32 -5.18 -19.46 -15.27
N LEU A 33 -6.35 -19.15 -14.69
CA LEU A 33 -6.52 -19.03 -13.24
C LEU A 33 -6.29 -20.37 -12.54
N GLU A 34 -6.83 -21.46 -13.07
CA GLU A 34 -6.59 -22.81 -12.52
C GLU A 34 -5.12 -23.19 -12.53
N LYS A 35 -4.41 -22.92 -13.64
CA LYS A 35 -2.99 -23.25 -13.76
C LYS A 35 -2.14 -22.48 -12.77
N GLU A 36 -2.41 -21.19 -12.60
CA GLU A 36 -1.68 -20.36 -11.64
C GLU A 36 -2.03 -20.71 -10.18
N LEU A 37 -3.31 -21.01 -9.89
CA LEU A 37 -3.74 -21.45 -8.56
C LEU A 37 -3.09 -22.80 -8.18
N LYS A 38 -2.99 -23.75 -9.12
CA LYS A 38 -2.30 -25.03 -8.91
C LYS A 38 -0.82 -24.83 -8.60
N LYS A 39 -0.13 -23.94 -9.31
CA LYS A 39 1.27 -23.59 -8.98
C LYS A 39 1.38 -23.10 -7.54
N PHE A 40 0.50 -22.18 -7.10
CA PHE A 40 0.53 -21.69 -5.72
C PHE A 40 0.38 -22.82 -4.69
N LEU A 41 -0.48 -23.80 -4.96
CA LEU A 41 -0.65 -24.96 -4.10
C LEU A 41 0.57 -25.89 -4.10
N GLU A 42 1.21 -26.08 -5.26
CA GLU A 42 2.48 -26.82 -5.37
C GLU A 42 3.60 -26.15 -4.55
N TYR A 43 3.61 -24.82 -4.49
CA TYR A 43 4.52 -24.05 -3.63
C TYR A 43 4.08 -23.98 -2.15
N GLY A 44 2.97 -24.64 -1.77
CA GLY A 44 2.46 -24.66 -0.39
C GLY A 44 1.81 -23.34 0.06
N VAL A 45 1.42 -22.48 -0.87
CA VAL A 45 0.74 -21.23 -0.56
C VAL A 45 -0.74 -21.51 -0.23
N PRO A 46 -1.26 -21.01 0.91
CA PRO A 46 -2.68 -21.16 1.26
C PRO A 46 -3.61 -20.56 0.20
N LEU A 47 -4.75 -21.21 -0.04
CA LEU A 47 -5.72 -20.85 -1.08
C LEU A 47 -6.21 -19.39 -0.99
N GLU A 48 -6.46 -18.88 0.21
CA GLU A 48 -6.87 -17.49 0.43
C GLU A 48 -5.81 -16.48 -0.05
N HIS A 49 -4.52 -16.76 0.20
CA HIS A 49 -3.44 -15.89 -0.26
C HIS A 49 -3.25 -15.98 -1.77
N ALA A 50 -3.39 -17.18 -2.34
CA ALA A 50 -3.31 -17.38 -3.78
C ALA A 50 -4.45 -16.64 -4.50
N LYS A 51 -5.68 -16.72 -3.99
CA LYS A 51 -6.85 -16.00 -4.49
C LYS A 51 -6.63 -14.49 -4.54
N GLN A 52 -6.19 -13.89 -3.43
CA GLN A 52 -5.88 -12.46 -3.35
C GLN A 52 -4.79 -12.05 -4.36
N THR A 53 -3.79 -12.91 -4.55
CA THR A 53 -2.71 -12.66 -5.51
C THR A 53 -3.22 -12.69 -6.95
N LEU A 54 -4.09 -13.63 -7.28
CA LEU A 54 -4.70 -13.75 -8.62
C LEU A 54 -5.65 -12.58 -8.90
N LEU A 55 -6.51 -12.22 -7.95
CA LEU A 55 -7.39 -11.05 -8.06
C LEU A 55 -6.60 -9.78 -8.38
N LYS A 56 -5.47 -9.56 -7.70
CA LYS A 56 -4.58 -8.42 -7.97
C LYS A 56 -3.91 -8.50 -9.34
N LYS A 57 -3.40 -9.67 -9.72
CA LYS A 57 -2.71 -9.88 -11.00
C LYS A 57 -3.62 -9.68 -12.21
N PHE A 58 -4.89 -10.07 -12.08
CA PHE A 58 -5.84 -10.15 -13.18
C PHE A 58 -6.91 -9.03 -13.16
N GLY A 59 -7.10 -8.33 -12.03
CA GLY A 59 -8.12 -7.30 -11.81
C GLY A 59 -7.79 -5.90 -12.29
N GLY A 60 -6.62 -5.68 -12.90
CA GLY A 60 -6.18 -4.36 -13.36
C GLY A 60 -4.92 -3.91 -12.63
N GLU A 61 -4.08 -3.17 -13.35
CA GLU A 61 -2.71 -2.82 -12.96
C GLU A 61 -2.63 -2.11 -11.61
N ALA A 62 -2.27 -2.87 -10.59
CA ALA A 62 -1.40 -2.39 -9.52
C ALA A 62 -0.60 -3.59 -9.02
N ASN A 63 0.71 -3.58 -9.29
CA ASN A 63 1.67 -4.48 -8.65
C ASN A 63 1.75 -4.10 -7.15
N ILE A 64 0.70 -4.42 -6.39
CA ILE A 64 0.71 -4.27 -4.93
C ILE A 64 1.23 -5.60 -4.36
N PRO A 65 2.50 -5.68 -3.94
CA PRO A 65 2.95 -6.83 -3.16
C PRO A 65 2.02 -6.94 -1.94
N ALA A 66 1.56 -8.16 -1.64
CA ALA A 66 0.79 -8.59 -0.46
C ALA A 66 0.38 -7.43 0.46
N SER A 67 -0.90 -7.08 0.47
CA SER A 67 -1.45 -5.98 1.28
C SER A 67 -1.08 -6.21 2.75
N LYS A 68 0.01 -5.58 3.18
CA LYS A 68 0.10 -5.09 4.54
C LYS A 68 -0.99 -4.03 4.62
N GLU A 69 -1.94 -4.24 5.51
CA GLU A 69 -3.14 -3.41 5.66
C GLU A 69 -2.76 -1.93 5.75
N ARG A 70 -3.58 -1.07 5.15
CA ARG A 70 -3.46 0.38 5.29
C ARG A 70 -3.59 0.74 6.77
N THR A 71 -2.67 1.54 7.27
CA THR A 71 -2.74 2.16 8.59
C THR A 71 -3.29 3.58 8.42
N LEU A 72 -4.22 4.00 9.27
CA LEU A 72 -4.67 5.40 9.33
C LEU A 72 -3.65 6.25 10.08
N ILE A 73 -3.55 7.54 9.74
CA ILE A 73 -2.62 8.45 10.42
C ILE A 73 -2.92 8.57 11.92
N ALA A 74 -4.20 8.57 12.31
CA ALA A 74 -4.61 8.61 13.72
C ALA A 74 -4.17 7.38 14.52
N ASP A 75 -3.97 6.24 13.86
CA ASP A 75 -3.62 4.95 14.47
C ASP A 75 -2.11 4.68 14.44
N LEU A 76 -1.30 5.68 14.07
CA LEU A 76 0.15 5.53 14.01
C LEU A 76 0.78 5.43 15.39
N GLU A 77 1.27 4.23 15.69
CA GLU A 77 2.13 3.98 16.83
C GLU A 77 3.60 4.35 16.52
N PRO A 78 4.39 4.80 17.51
CA PRO A 78 5.81 5.06 17.33
C PRO A 78 6.59 3.77 17.05
N ASP A 79 7.79 3.94 16.49
CA ASP A 79 8.81 2.89 16.26
C ASP A 79 8.36 1.67 15.43
N LYS A 80 7.33 1.83 14.58
CA LYS A 80 6.95 0.79 13.61
C LYS A 80 7.93 0.74 12.46
N SER A 81 8.46 -0.44 12.17
CA SER A 81 9.42 -0.67 11.09
C SER A 81 8.82 -0.65 9.68
N SER A 82 7.50 -0.75 9.58
CA SER A 82 6.74 -0.80 8.33
C SER A 82 5.30 -0.38 8.57
N VAL A 83 4.88 0.71 7.94
CA VAL A 83 3.48 1.13 7.82
C VAL A 83 3.17 1.41 6.34
N ASN A 84 1.91 1.22 5.98
CA ASN A 84 1.38 1.52 4.67
C ASN A 84 0.28 2.57 4.79
N LEU A 85 0.29 3.57 3.91
CA LEU A 85 -0.56 4.75 4.04
C LEU A 85 -1.22 5.08 2.70
N LEU A 86 -2.41 5.64 2.79
CA LEU A 86 -3.04 6.38 1.70
C LEU A 86 -3.37 7.77 2.25
N CYS A 87 -2.71 8.78 1.70
CA CYS A 87 -2.73 10.14 2.27
C CYS A 87 -2.46 11.21 1.22
N ARG A 88 -2.86 12.45 1.51
CA ARG A 88 -2.53 13.64 0.75
C ARG A 88 -1.32 14.37 1.33
N VAL A 89 -0.49 14.95 0.45
CA VAL A 89 0.56 15.89 0.82
C VAL A 89 -0.04 17.28 1.09
N ILE A 90 -0.08 17.68 2.37
CA ILE A 90 -0.59 19.00 2.77
C ILE A 90 0.49 20.07 2.60
N SER A 91 1.74 19.73 2.91
CA SER A 91 2.91 20.60 2.69
C SER A 91 4.17 19.78 2.48
N ILE A 92 5.14 20.34 1.77
CA ILE A 92 6.48 19.77 1.61
C ILE A 92 7.50 20.89 1.41
N ASN A 93 8.65 20.77 2.07
CA ASN A 93 9.74 21.74 2.02
C ASN A 93 11.09 21.01 1.98
N PRO A 94 12.06 21.46 1.17
CA PRO A 94 13.41 20.92 1.20
C PRO A 94 14.21 21.49 2.38
N LYS A 95 15.16 20.71 2.90
CA LYS A 95 16.15 21.15 3.90
C LYS A 95 17.47 20.43 3.71
N GLU A 96 18.57 21.15 3.81
CA GLU A 96 19.90 20.54 3.95
C GLU A 96 20.19 20.23 5.42
N ILE A 97 20.66 19.02 5.68
CA ILE A 97 21.08 18.56 7.00
C ILE A 97 22.48 17.96 6.92
N VAL A 98 23.16 17.87 8.07
CA VAL A 98 24.38 17.06 8.21
C VAL A 98 23.99 15.79 8.95
N ALA A 99 24.06 14.66 8.27
CA ALA A 99 23.79 13.35 8.85
C ALA A 99 25.03 12.46 8.71
N ARG A 100 25.51 11.91 9.84
CA ARG A 100 26.75 11.10 9.88
C ARG A 100 27.97 11.78 9.25
N GLY A 101 28.07 13.11 9.39
CA GLY A 101 29.17 13.91 8.83
C GLY A 101 29.02 14.29 7.35
N GLU A 102 27.98 13.81 6.66
CA GLU A 102 27.72 14.14 5.25
C GLU A 102 26.56 15.12 5.13
N LYS A 103 26.70 16.10 4.23
CA LYS A 103 25.58 16.97 3.84
C LYS A 103 24.58 16.15 3.01
N ARG A 104 23.31 16.20 3.38
CA ARG A 104 22.22 15.55 2.66
C ARG A 104 21.02 16.47 2.56
N LYS A 105 20.35 16.46 1.42
CA LYS A 105 19.06 17.12 1.22
C LYS A 105 17.95 16.15 1.64
N ILE A 106 17.07 16.60 2.52
CA ILE A 106 15.85 15.91 2.92
C ILE A 106 14.64 16.76 2.54
N PHE A 107 13.47 16.15 2.59
CA PHE A 107 12.20 16.85 2.46
C PHE A 107 11.37 16.59 3.70
N TYR A 108 10.66 17.60 4.17
CA TYR A 108 9.81 17.48 5.35
C TYR A 108 8.51 18.25 5.12
N GLY A 109 7.46 17.84 5.81
CA GLY A 109 6.17 18.46 5.63
C GLY A 109 5.08 17.76 6.42
N ILE A 110 3.85 17.86 5.92
CA ILE A 110 2.65 17.30 6.56
C ILE A 110 1.93 16.39 5.57
N LEU A 111 1.59 15.20 6.02
CA LEU A 111 0.67 14.28 5.36
C LEU A 111 -0.67 14.30 6.10
N GLY A 112 -1.76 14.08 5.38
CA GLY A 112 -3.09 13.96 5.97
C GLY A 112 -3.93 12.89 5.28
N ASP A 113 -4.76 12.22 6.05
CA ASP A 113 -5.82 11.32 5.59
C ASP A 113 -7.09 11.62 6.38
N GLU A 114 -8.20 10.95 6.07
CA GLU A 114 -9.49 11.23 6.70
C GLU A 114 -9.52 11.20 8.23
N SER A 115 -8.54 10.54 8.84
CA SER A 115 -8.43 10.38 10.28
C SER A 115 -7.68 11.53 10.96
N SER A 116 -6.60 12.04 10.36
CA SER A 116 -5.63 12.90 11.04
C SER A 116 -4.57 13.48 10.09
N THR A 117 -3.75 14.39 10.61
CA THR A 117 -2.52 14.85 9.95
C THR A 117 -1.30 14.55 10.82
N THR A 118 -0.17 14.29 10.19
CA THR A 118 1.11 14.17 10.90
C THR A 118 2.28 14.67 10.08
N SER A 119 3.37 15.00 10.77
CA SER A 119 4.62 15.36 10.13
C SER A 119 5.27 14.16 9.44
N PHE A 120 5.98 14.42 8.34
CA PHE A 120 6.83 13.42 7.71
C PHE A 120 8.23 13.95 7.38
N THR A 121 9.18 13.03 7.27
CA THR A 121 10.53 13.26 6.73
C THR A 121 10.81 12.27 5.61
N ALA A 122 11.18 12.74 4.43
CA ALA A 122 11.68 11.94 3.32
C ALA A 122 13.20 12.09 3.18
N TRP A 123 13.91 10.96 3.22
CA TRP A 123 15.37 10.91 3.23
C TRP A 123 16.01 10.99 1.84
N LYS A 124 15.18 11.00 0.79
CA LYS A 124 15.53 11.21 -0.61
C LYS A 124 14.39 11.92 -1.32
N ASP A 125 14.62 12.32 -2.57
CA ASP A 125 13.56 12.84 -3.42
C ASP A 125 12.66 11.69 -3.91
N PHE A 126 11.36 11.84 -3.69
CA PHE A 126 10.32 10.92 -4.17
C PHE A 126 9.46 11.58 -5.27
N GLU A 127 9.84 12.77 -5.74
CA GLU A 127 9.12 13.53 -6.77
C GLU A 127 7.66 13.82 -6.38
N ILE A 128 7.43 14.03 -5.08
CA ILE A 128 6.12 14.35 -4.50
C ILE A 128 5.95 15.86 -4.34
N GLU A 129 4.73 16.34 -4.60
CA GLU A 129 4.37 17.74 -4.54
C GLU A 129 3.18 17.98 -3.60
N LYS A 130 2.98 19.25 -3.20
CA LYS A 130 1.81 19.62 -2.42
C LYS A 130 0.54 19.32 -3.21
N GLY A 131 -0.41 18.65 -2.57
CA GLY A 131 -1.70 18.27 -3.15
C GLY A 131 -1.75 16.84 -3.68
N ASP A 132 -0.60 16.20 -3.94
CA ASP A 132 -0.53 14.81 -4.39
C ASP A 132 -1.21 13.87 -3.39
N ILE A 133 -1.92 12.87 -3.92
CA ILE A 133 -2.44 11.74 -3.15
C ILE A 133 -1.52 10.56 -3.39
N LEU A 134 -1.05 9.96 -2.31
CA LEU A 134 0.04 9.00 -2.31
C LEU A 134 -0.41 7.70 -1.66
N GLU A 135 -0.16 6.59 -2.36
CA GLU A 135 -0.09 5.27 -1.77
C GLU A 135 1.37 5.00 -1.38
N ILE A 136 1.63 4.91 -0.07
CA ILE A 136 2.97 4.77 0.49
C ILE A 136 3.09 3.37 1.10
N SER A 137 4.14 2.65 0.70
CA SER A 137 4.43 1.30 1.21
C SER A 137 5.79 1.24 1.90
N ASN A 138 5.87 0.54 3.03
CA ASN A 138 7.07 0.39 3.84
C ASN A 138 7.69 1.73 4.29
N ALA A 139 6.84 2.69 4.66
CA ALA A 139 7.29 3.80 5.52
C ALA A 139 7.58 3.28 6.93
N TYR A 140 8.28 4.05 7.75
CA TYR A 140 8.49 3.70 9.16
C TYR A 140 8.12 4.88 10.06
N THR A 141 7.74 4.61 11.29
CA THR A 141 7.42 5.66 12.26
C THR A 141 8.52 5.81 13.30
N ARG A 142 8.64 7.01 13.86
CA ARG A 142 9.49 7.32 15.01
C ARG A 142 8.78 8.33 15.89
N GLU A 143 9.03 8.27 17.19
CA GLU A 143 8.63 9.36 18.08
C GLU A 143 9.60 10.54 17.94
N TRP A 144 9.05 11.74 17.78
CA TRP A 144 9.80 12.99 17.82
C TRP A 144 9.03 14.04 18.62
N GLN A 145 9.63 14.54 19.71
CA GLN A 145 9.01 15.52 20.61
C GLN A 145 7.60 15.11 21.10
N GLY A 146 7.38 13.82 21.33
CA GLY A 146 6.10 13.29 21.80
C GLY A 146 5.04 13.09 20.71
N THR A 147 5.38 13.26 19.42
CA THR A 147 4.49 12.97 18.30
C THR A 147 5.07 11.87 17.42
N THR A 148 4.22 10.95 16.98
CA THR A 148 4.59 9.95 15.96
C THR A 148 4.79 10.62 14.61
N GLN A 149 6.01 10.53 14.07
CA GLN A 149 6.39 11.06 12.77
C GLN A 149 6.59 9.94 11.75
N ILE A 150 6.08 10.14 10.53
CA ILE A 150 6.31 9.26 9.38
C ILE A 150 7.68 9.52 8.75
N ASN A 151 8.39 8.47 8.37
CA ASN A 151 9.65 8.57 7.66
C ASN A 151 9.65 7.73 6.38
N LEU A 152 10.05 8.36 5.26
CA LEU A 152 10.18 7.73 3.94
C LEU A 152 11.67 7.47 3.67
N GLY A 153 12.08 6.20 3.75
CA GLY A 153 13.47 5.77 3.60
C GLY A 153 13.72 4.99 2.30
N ASP A 154 14.87 4.34 2.21
CA ASP A 154 15.30 3.65 0.97
C ASP A 154 14.35 2.53 0.52
N ARG A 155 13.74 1.83 1.49
CA ARG A 155 12.77 0.74 1.25
C ARG A 155 11.35 1.24 0.95
N THR A 156 11.10 2.53 1.16
CA THR A 156 9.77 3.10 0.98
C THR A 156 9.47 3.19 -0.51
N LYS A 157 8.27 2.78 -0.89
CA LYS A 157 7.71 2.99 -2.23
C LYS A 157 6.59 4.02 -2.12
N VAL A 158 6.51 4.89 -3.09
CA VAL A 158 5.50 5.95 -3.17
C VAL A 158 4.91 5.90 -4.58
N GLU A 159 3.60 5.78 -4.66
CA GLU A 159 2.85 5.78 -5.92
C GLU A 159 1.82 6.90 -5.85
N LYS A 160 1.77 7.75 -6.89
CA LYS A 160 0.73 8.79 -6.98
C LYS A 160 -0.58 8.13 -7.39
N THR A 161 -1.68 8.56 -6.78
CA THR A 161 -3.01 8.06 -7.08
C THR A 161 -4.04 9.18 -7.13
N THR A 162 -5.30 8.81 -7.29
CA THR A 162 -6.42 9.70 -7.61
C THR A 162 -7.33 9.92 -6.41
N GLU A 163 -8.09 11.02 -6.47
CA GLU A 163 -8.97 11.50 -5.39
C GLU A 163 -10.00 10.47 -4.93
N ASP A 164 -10.52 9.68 -5.87
CA ASP A 164 -11.55 8.66 -5.60
C ASP A 164 -11.11 7.58 -4.60
N LYS A 165 -9.80 7.42 -4.37
CA LYS A 165 -9.29 6.44 -3.42
C LYS A 165 -9.17 6.96 -1.99
N LEU A 166 -9.02 8.28 -1.80
CA LEU A 166 -8.84 8.87 -0.48
C LEU A 166 -10.20 9.38 0.03
N PRO A 167 -10.72 8.87 1.16
CA PRO A 167 -11.96 9.39 1.73
C PRO A 167 -11.84 10.88 2.11
N GLU A 168 -12.97 11.59 2.07
CA GLU A 168 -12.99 13.02 2.43
C GLU A 168 -12.54 13.23 3.88
N SER A 169 -11.71 14.25 4.07
CA SER A 169 -11.18 14.61 5.38
C SER A 169 -12.22 15.28 6.26
N ASN A 170 -12.34 14.83 7.52
CA ASN A 170 -13.24 15.40 8.50
C ASN A 170 -12.55 16.29 9.57
N TYR A 171 -11.27 16.62 9.38
CA TYR A 171 -10.50 17.43 10.32
C TYR A 171 -10.39 18.90 9.87
N GLU A 172 -10.59 19.84 10.80
CA GLU A 172 -10.33 21.26 10.54
C GLU A 172 -8.83 21.53 10.60
N LEU A 173 -8.27 22.14 9.55
CA LEU A 173 -6.92 22.69 9.58
C LEU A 173 -6.90 23.86 10.57
N ARG A 174 -6.40 23.60 11.78
CA ARG A 174 -6.22 24.61 12.84
C ARG A 174 -5.00 25.49 12.59
#